data_AF-A0A966WDI7-F1
#
_entry.id   AF-A0A966WDI7-F1
#
_cell.length_a   1.000
_cell.length_b   1.000
_cell.length_c   1.000
_cell.angle_alpha   90.00
_cell.angle_beta   90.00
_cell.angle_gamma   90.00
#
_symmetry.space_group_name_H-M   'P 1'
#
loop_
_entity.id
_entity.type
_entity.pdbx_description
1 polymer ?
#
loop_
_entity_poly.entity_id
_entity_poly.type
_entity_poly.pdbx_seq_one_letter_code
_entity_poly.pdbx_strand_id
1 'polypeptide(L)' 'MKNWLFSSFGLMLILEGLMPLCFPEGWRETFKKMITMRRGQIRFMGLMSFLLGLIFLLLGR' A
#
# COMPACT_ATOMS: atom_id res chain seq x y z
N MET A 1 -3.84 -17.19 18.98
CA MET A 1 -2.72 -16.63 18.17
C MET A 1 -2.90 -16.77 16.65
N LYS A 2 -3.78 -17.65 16.12
CA LYS A 2 -3.96 -17.84 14.66
C LYS A 2 -4.81 -16.77 13.97
N ASN A 3 -5.73 -16.11 14.68
CA ASN A 3 -6.78 -15.30 14.05
C ASN A 3 -6.28 -13.91 13.62
N TRP A 4 -5.34 -13.32 14.35
CA TRP A 4 -4.87 -11.95 14.09
C TRP A 4 -4.13 -11.81 12.76
N LEU A 5 -3.36 -12.83 12.36
CA LEU A 5 -2.69 -12.82 11.05
C LEU A 5 -3.72 -12.80 9.91
N PHE A 6 -4.75 -13.65 10.00
CA PHE A 6 -5.83 -13.67 9.00
C PHE A 6 -6.66 -12.38 9.04
N SER A 7 -6.94 -11.81 10.21
CA SER A 7 -7.65 -10.54 10.33
C SER A 7 -6.85 -9.37 9.78
N SER A 8 -5.55 -9.25 10.09
CA SER A 8 -4.69 -8.19 9.56
C SER A 8 -4.52 -8.31 8.04
N PHE A 9 -4.38 -9.53 7.53
CA PHE A 9 -4.32 -9.77 6.09
C PHE A 9 -5.66 -9.45 5.40
N GLY A 10 -6.79 -9.80 6.03
CA GLY A 10 -8.12 -9.43 5.55
C GLY A 10 -8.31 -7.91 5.50
N LEU A 11 -7.90 -7.18 6.54
CA LEU A 11 -7.96 -5.72 6.56
C LEU A 11 -7.07 -5.07 5.51
N MET A 12 -5.85 -5.60 5.29
CA MET A 12 -4.99 -5.16 4.20
C MET A 12 -5.69 -5.29 2.84
N LEU A 13 -6.30 -6.45 2.55
CA LEU A 13 -7.02 -6.69 1.29
C LEU A 13 -8.25 -5.79 1.13
N ILE A 14 -9.00 -5.55 2.22
CA ILE A 14 -10.15 -4.62 2.19
C ILE A 14 -9.68 -3.21 1.86
N LEU A 15 -8.61 -2.73 2.49
CA LEU A 15 -8.06 -1.39 2.24
C LEU A 15 -7.50 -1.27 0.82
N GLU A 16 -6.80 -2.30 0.33
CA GLU A 16 -6.27 -2.33 -1.04
C GLU A 16 -7.40 -2.34 -2.09
N GLY A 17 -8.50 -3.05 -1.80
CA GLY A 17 -9.70 -3.10 -2.66
C GLY A 17 -10.59 -1.85 -2.57
N LEU A 18 -10.48 -1.04 -1.51
CA LEU A 18 -11.34 0.13 -1.31
C LEU A 18 -11.13 1.19 -2.40
N MET A 19 -9.87 1.50 -2.74
CA MET A 19 -9.56 2.49 -3.78
C MET A 19 -10.17 2.14 -5.15
N PRO A 20 -9.97 0.93 -5.72
CA PRO A 20 -10.57 0.58 -7.01
C PRO A 20 -12.10 0.46 -6.96
N LEU A 21 -12.69 0.13 -5.80
CA LEU A 21 -14.15 0.03 -5.66
C LEU A 21 -14.83 1.41 -5.53
N CYS A 22 -14.25 2.33 -4.76
CA CYS A 22 -14.84 3.66 -4.55
C CYS A 22 -14.47 4.67 -5.65
N PHE A 23 -13.26 4.59 -6.20
CA PHE A 23 -12.74 5.57 -7.18
C PHE A 23 -11.98 4.89 -8.33
N PRO A 24 -12.68 4.14 -9.20
CA PRO A 24 -12.04 3.34 -10.26
C PRO A 24 -11.26 4.19 -11.26
N GLU A 25 -11.76 5.36 -11.65
CA GLU A 25 -11.09 6.23 -12.63
C GLU A 25 -9.85 6.90 -12.05
N GLY A 26 -9.93 7.46 -10.83
CA GLY A 26 -8.79 8.05 -10.14
C GLY A 26 -7.69 7.03 -9.84
N TRP A 27 -8.08 5.80 -9.51
CA TRP A 27 -7.16 4.68 -9.34
C TRP A 27 -6.44 4.34 -10.65
N ARG A 28 -7.19 4.20 -11.76
CA ARG A 28 -6.64 3.88 -13.08
C ARG A 28 -5.63 4.94 -13.55
N GLU A 29 -5.93 6.22 -13.37
CA GLU A 29 -5.02 7.31 -13.73
C GLU A 29 -3.74 7.31 -12.86
N THR A 30 -3.88 7.03 -11.57
CA THR A 30 -2.73 6.88 -10.66
C THR A 30 -1.85 5.70 -11.08
N PHE A 31 -2.45 4.57 -11.46
CA PHE A 31 -1.72 3.41 -11.97
C PHE A 31 -0.99 3.72 -13.28
N LYS A 32 -1.63 4.41 -14.22
CA LYS A 32 -1.00 4.87 -15.48
C LYS A 32 0.20 5.78 -15.22
N LYS A 33 0.12 6.67 -14.24
CA LYS A 33 1.28 7.47 -13.83
C LYS A 33 2.38 6.59 -13.24
N MET A 34 2.03 5.62 -12.40
CA MET A 34 2.99 4.69 -11.79
C MET A 34 3.78 3.88 -12.83
N ILE A 35 3.12 3.35 -13.87
CA ILE A 35 3.80 2.56 -14.91
C ILE A 35 4.71 3.40 -15.81
N THR A 36 4.50 4.71 -15.89
CA THR A 36 5.35 5.63 -16.67
C THR A 36 6.52 6.18 -15.84
N MET A 37 6.56 5.92 -14.52
CA MET A 37 7.67 6.33 -13.65
C MET A 37 8.95 5.58 -13.98
N ARG A 38 10.09 6.26 -13.80
CA ARG A 38 11.40 5.63 -13.94
C ARG A 38 11.60 4.61 -12.82
N ARG A 39 12.35 3.53 -13.09
CA ARG A 39 12.66 2.47 -12.11
C ARG A 39 13.19 3.01 -10.78
N GLY A 40 13.97 4.10 -10.81
CA GLY A 40 14.48 4.76 -9.60
C GLY A 40 13.39 5.38 -8.72
N GLN A 41 12.36 5.99 -9.31
CA GLN A 41 11.25 6.59 -8.57
C GLN A 41 10.37 5.53 -7.90
N ILE A 42 10.09 4.42 -8.60
CA ILE A 42 9.35 3.29 -8.03
C ILE A 42 10.10 2.71 -6.83
N ARG A 43 11.42 2.51 -6.95
CA ARG A 43 12.27 2.03 -5.84
C ARG A 43 12.28 3.00 -4.67
N PHE A 44 12.34 4.30 -4.93
CA PHE A 44 12.30 5.32 -3.87
C PHE A 44 10.93 5.34 -3.16
N MET A 45 9.83 5.27 -3.91
CA MET A 45 8.48 5.19 -3.34
C MET A 45 8.30 3.94 -2.48
N GLY A 46 8.83 2.79 -2.92
CA GLY A 46 8.88 1.57 -2.12
C GLY A 46 9.72 1.72 -0.86
N LEU A 47 10.88 2.39 -0.94
CA LEU A 47 11.75 2.65 0.21
C LEU A 47 11.08 3.56 1.25
N MET A 48 10.39 4.61 0.80
CA MET A 48 9.62 5.49 1.69
C MET A 48 8.49 4.73 2.37
N SER A 49 7.73 3.90 1.65
CA SER A 49 6.65 3.08 2.22
C SER A 49 7.19 2.08 3.25
N PHE A 50 8.32 1.43 2.95
CA PHE A 50 9.01 0.54 3.87
C PHE A 50 9.46 1.26 5.16
N LEU A 51 10.08 2.43 5.03
CA LEU A 51 10.53 3.22 6.18
C LEU A 51 9.36 3.69 7.04
N LEU A 52 8.27 4.15 6.43
CA LEU A 52 7.05 4.51 7.17
C LEU A 52 6.50 3.30 7.93
N GLY A 53 6.41 2.14 7.28
CA GLY A 53 5.98 0.91 7.94
C GLY A 53 6.88 0.53 9.13
N LEU A 54 8.20 0.69 8.98
CA LEU A 54 9.17 0.45 10.05
C LEU A 54 8.98 1.43 11.21
N ILE A 55 8.77 2.72 10.93
CA ILE A 55 8.49 3.74 11.96
C ILE A 55 7.20 3.40 12.71
N PHE A 56 6.13 3.03 12.02
CA PHE A 56 4.87 2.62 12.64
C PHE A 56 5.04 1.39 13.55
N LEU A 57 5.83 0.41 13.12
CA LEU A 57 6.12 -0.77 13.94
C LEU A 57 6.93 -0.41 15.19
N LEU A 58 7.91 0.49 15.06
CA LEU A 58 8.73 0.96 16.19
C LEU A 58 7.95 1.85 17.18
N LEU A 59 7.00 2.67 16.70
CA LEU A 59 6.15 3.51 17.55
C LEU A 59 4.99 2.75 18.20
N GLY A 60 4.44 1.75 17.51
CA GLY A 60 3.32 0.94 17.99
C GLY A 60 3.71 -0.23 18.89
N ARG A 61 4.99 -0.34 19.25
CA ARG A 61 5.59 -1.36 20.12
C ARG A 61 6.13 -0.70 21.38
#